data_AF-G9EMN5-F1
#
_entry.id   AF-G9EMN5-F1
#
_cell.length_a   1.000
_cell.length_b   1.000
_cell.length_c   1.000
_cell.angle_alpha   90.00
_cell.angle_beta   90.00
_cell.angle_gamma   90.00
#
_symmetry.space_group_name_H-M   'P 1'
#
loop_
_entity.id
_entity.type
_entity.pdbx_description
1 polymer ?
#
loop_
_entity_poly.entity_id
_entity_poly.type
_entity_poly.pdbx_seq_one_letter_code
_entity_poly.pdbx_strand_id
1 'polypeptide(L)'
;MLVSGYPITPSSAILHECARLSDFGVQLLQAEDEIVAICACIGAAYGGRLALTCTSGPGLDLKSESLGLAVIAELPLVLIDVQRAGASTGLPTKTSQSDLRQALSW
;
A
#
# COMPACT_ATOMS: atom_id res chain seq x y z
N MET A 1 -3.34 14.53 2.64
CA MET A 1 -2.48 13.34 2.57
C MET A 1 -3.12 12.48 1.52
N LEU A 2 -2.36 11.87 0.60
CA LEU A 2 -2.94 10.93 -0.34
C LEU A 2 -2.94 9.53 0.28
N VAL A 3 -4.10 8.88 0.26
CA VAL A 3 -4.24 7.45 0.55
C VAL A 3 -4.64 6.76 -0.76
N SER A 4 -3.78 5.89 -1.27
CA SER A 4 -4.04 5.18 -2.52
C SER A 4 -3.94 3.67 -2.34
N GLY A 5 -4.91 2.91 -2.83
CA GLY A 5 -4.91 1.46 -2.67
C GLY A 5 -5.80 0.75 -3.69
N TYR A 6 -5.53 -0.54 -3.86
CA TYR A 6 -6.38 -1.46 -4.61
C TYR A 6 -7.14 -2.36 -3.62
N PRO A 7 -8.42 -2.66 -3.83
CA PRO A 7 -9.17 -3.51 -2.92
C PRO A 7 -8.59 -4.93 -2.83
N ILE A 8 -7.97 -5.24 -1.69
CA ILE A 8 -7.46 -6.58 -1.35
C ILE A 8 -7.82 -6.93 0.10
N THR A 9 -8.36 -8.13 0.33
CA THR A 9 -8.62 -8.62 1.70
C THR A 9 -7.29 -8.94 2.39
N PRO A 10 -7.06 -8.57 3.65
CA PRO A 10 -7.93 -7.82 4.57
C PRO A 10 -7.71 -6.29 4.59
N SER A 11 -6.87 -5.75 3.71
CA SER A 11 -6.48 -4.33 3.70
C SER A 11 -7.59 -3.34 3.33
N SER A 12 -8.60 -3.73 2.56
CA SER A 12 -9.64 -2.80 2.07
C SER A 12 -10.37 -2.02 3.17
N ALA A 13 -10.44 -2.56 4.40
CA ALA A 13 -11.01 -1.86 5.55
C ALA A 13 -10.33 -0.51 5.79
N ILE A 14 -9.02 -0.40 5.58
CA ILE A 14 -8.27 0.85 5.74
C ILE A 14 -8.78 1.92 4.77
N LEU A 15 -9.05 1.56 3.51
CA LEU A 15 -9.62 2.50 2.53
C LEU A 15 -11.01 2.98 2.96
N HIS A 16 -11.85 2.09 3.50
CA HIS A 16 -13.17 2.48 4.01
C HIS A 16 -13.09 3.41 5.22
N GLU A 17 -12.11 3.21 6.12
CA GLU A 17 -11.85 4.10 7.25
C GLU A 17 -11.36 5.47 6.77
N CYS A 18 -10.38 5.50 5.87
CA CYS A 18 -9.81 6.73 5.34
C CYS A 18 -10.84 7.55 4.54
N ALA A 19 -11.85 6.92 3.95
CA ALA A 19 -12.92 7.62 3.23
C ALA A 19 -13.70 8.59 4.12
N ARG A 20 -13.74 8.32 5.44
CA ARG A 20 -14.41 9.16 6.44
C ARG A 20 -13.52 10.28 6.97
N LEU A 21 -12.27 10.35 6.53
CA LEU A 21 -11.29 11.35 6.98
C LEU A 21 -11.12 12.51 5.97
N SER A 22 -12.05 12.67 5.02
CA SER A 22 -12.02 13.75 4.04
C SER A 22 -11.92 15.14 4.67
N ASP A 23 -12.60 15.33 5.81
CA ASP A 23 -12.63 16.60 6.54
C ASP A 23 -11.26 16.99 7.13
N PHE A 24 -10.36 16.02 7.28
CA PHE A 24 -8.97 16.24 7.69
C PHE A 24 -8.01 16.42 6.50
N GLY A 25 -8.55 16.60 5.28
CA GLY A 25 -7.76 16.77 4.06
C GLY A 25 -7.07 15.48 3.58
N VAL A 26 -7.62 14.31 3.95
CA VAL A 26 -7.28 13.03 3.34
C VAL A 26 -7.96 12.94 1.98
N GLN A 27 -7.16 12.69 0.95
CA GLN A 27 -7.63 12.40 -0.40
C GLN A 27 -7.48 10.91 -0.64
N LEU A 28 -8.51 10.28 -1.18
CA LEU A 28 -8.54 8.83 -1.36
C LEU A 28 -8.59 8.51 -2.85
N LEU A 29 -7.71 7.60 -3.26
CA LEU A 29 -7.64 7.07 -4.62
C LEU A 29 -7.78 5.55 -4.55
N GLN A 30 -8.89 5.04 -5.08
CA GLN A 30 -9.01 3.62 -5.37
C GLN A 30 -8.41 3.39 -6.76
N ALA A 31 -7.20 2.83 -6.80
CA ALA A 31 -6.50 2.54 -8.04
C ALA A 31 -7.07 1.28 -8.71
N GLU A 32 -6.75 1.11 -9.99
CA GLU A 32 -7.08 -0.06 -10.80
C GLU A 32 -6.28 -1.31 -10.42
N ASP A 33 -5.07 -1.12 -9.89
CA ASP A 33 -4.18 -2.19 -9.41
C ASP A 33 -3.18 -1.66 -8.37
N GLU A 34 -2.38 -2.58 -7.81
CA GLU A 34 -1.39 -2.25 -6.80
C GLU A 34 -0.22 -1.43 -7.32
N ILE A 35 0.13 -1.54 -8.60
CA ILE A 35 1.23 -0.78 -9.23
C ILE A 35 0.83 0.69 -9.32
N VAL A 36 -0.36 0.99 -9.83
CA VAL A 36 -0.87 2.35 -9.92
C VAL A 36 -1.09 2.94 -8.54
N ALA A 37 -1.54 2.14 -7.56
CA ALA A 37 -1.68 2.61 -6.19
C ALA A 37 -0.37 3.12 -5.58
N ILE A 38 0.76 2.42 -5.78
CA ILE A 38 2.06 2.87 -5.26
C ILE A 38 2.65 4.01 -6.10
N CYS A 39 2.51 3.96 -7.43
CA CYS A 39 2.96 5.04 -8.31
C CYS A 39 2.26 6.37 -8.00
N ALA A 40 0.96 6.35 -7.70
CA ALA A 40 0.24 7.54 -7.27
C ALA A 40 0.76 8.08 -5.93
N CYS A 41 1.09 7.20 -4.98
CA CYS A 41 1.71 7.59 -3.71
C CYS A 41 3.08 8.23 -3.91
N ILE A 42 3.92 7.66 -4.79
CA ILE A 42 5.23 8.20 -5.15
C ILE A 42 5.08 9.59 -5.78
N GLY A 43 4.14 9.77 -6.71
CA GLY A 43 3.84 11.08 -7.29
C GLY A 43 3.41 12.11 -6.25
N ALA A 44 2.57 11.72 -5.29
CA ALA A 44 2.16 12.59 -4.19
C ALA A 44 3.33 12.95 -3.25
N ALA A 45 4.20 11.98 -2.93
CA ALA A 45 5.40 12.19 -2.13
C ALA A 45 6.37 13.16 -2.82
N TYR A 46 6.59 12.97 -4.13
CA TYR A 46 7.41 13.87 -4.95
C TYR A 46 6.84 15.30 -4.97
N GLY A 47 5.50 15.44 -5.01
CA GLY A 47 4.81 16.72 -4.89
C GLY A 47 4.80 17.34 -3.48
N GLY A 48 5.50 16.75 -2.52
CA GLY A 48 5.61 17.26 -1.15
C GLY A 48 4.42 16.93 -0.24
N ARG A 49 3.57 15.96 -0.62
CA ARG A 49 2.45 15.50 0.22
C ARG A 49 2.79 14.17 0.88
N LEU A 50 2.41 14.03 2.16
CA LEU A 50 2.37 12.71 2.80
C LEU A 50 1.50 11.74 1.99
N ALA A 51 2.03 10.55 1.75
CA ALA A 51 1.41 9.49 0.96
C ALA A 51 1.38 8.17 1.74
N LEU A 52 0.28 7.44 1.59
CA LEU A 52 0.07 6.13 2.20
C LEU A 52 -0.58 5.17 1.22
N THR A 53 -0.07 3.94 1.16
CA THR A 53 -0.73 2.83 0.48
C THR A 53 -0.95 1.67 1.44
N CYS A 54 -1.99 0.88 1.20
CA CYS A 54 -2.30 -0.29 1.99
C CYS A 54 -2.51 -1.49 1.08
N THR A 55 -2.05 -2.67 1.50
CA THR A 55 -2.02 -3.89 0.70
C THR A 55 -1.92 -5.14 1.57
N SER A 56 -1.76 -6.30 0.94
CA SER A 56 -1.37 -7.58 1.56
C SER A 56 -0.36 -8.30 0.64
N GLY A 57 0.20 -9.43 1.06
CA GLY A 57 1.26 -10.19 0.37
C GLY A 57 1.31 -10.09 -1.17
N PRO A 58 0.29 -10.55 -1.93
CA PRO A 58 0.33 -10.47 -3.41
C PRO A 58 0.47 -9.06 -3.97
N GLY A 59 -0.12 -8.09 -3.29
CA GLY A 59 -0.02 -6.70 -3.68
C GLY A 59 1.30 -6.06 -3.21
N LEU A 60 1.94 -6.57 -2.16
CA LEU A 60 3.30 -6.19 -1.78
C LEU A 60 4.29 -6.63 -2.87
N ASP A 61 4.14 -7.85 -3.40
CA ASP A 61 4.94 -8.37 -4.52
C ASP A 61 4.90 -7.41 -5.72
N LEU A 62 3.70 -6.95 -6.11
CA LEU A 62 3.53 -6.03 -7.25
C LEU A 62 4.09 -4.63 -7.00
N LYS A 63 4.17 -4.19 -5.74
CA LYS A 63 4.70 -2.85 -5.39
C LYS A 63 6.23 -2.81 -5.28
N SER A 64 6.88 -3.97 -5.27
CA SER A 64 8.33 -4.13 -5.05
C SER A 64 9.21 -3.23 -5.92
N GLU A 65 8.90 -3.14 -7.22
CA GLU A 65 9.67 -2.33 -8.17
C GLU A 65 9.58 -0.84 -7.82
N SER A 66 8.36 -0.34 -7.62
CA SER A 66 8.12 1.06 -7.28
C SER A 66 8.62 1.43 -5.88
N LEU A 67 8.62 0.49 -4.92
CA LEU A 67 9.26 0.69 -3.63
C LEU A 67 10.77 0.92 -3.78
N GLY A 68 11.45 0.15 -4.64
CA GLY A 68 12.85 0.39 -4.98
C GLY A 68 13.08 1.79 -5.55
N LEU A 69 12.15 2.29 -6.39
CA LEU A 69 12.18 3.66 -6.88
C LEU A 69 12.01 4.70 -5.75
N ALA A 70 11.10 4.45 -4.80
CA ALA A 70 10.91 5.36 -3.67
C ALA A 70 12.16 5.42 -2.77
N VAL A 71 12.85 4.30 -2.57
CA VAL A 71 14.10 4.23 -1.80
C VAL A 71 15.22 4.99 -2.51
N ILE A 72 15.50 4.72 -3.79
CA ILE A 72 16.59 5.40 -4.52
C ILE A 72 16.36 6.91 -4.66
N ALA A 73 15.09 7.35 -4.69
CA ALA A 73 14.71 8.75 -4.78
C ALA A 73 14.52 9.42 -3.41
N GLU A 74 14.73 8.70 -2.30
CA GLU A 74 14.55 9.17 -0.92
C GLU A 74 13.15 9.78 -0.65
N LEU A 75 12.12 9.20 -1.26
CA LEU A 75 10.76 9.72 -1.18
C LEU A 75 10.03 9.19 0.07
N PRO A 76 9.45 10.08 0.91
CA PRO A 76 8.75 9.66 2.12
C PRO A 76 7.36 9.12 1.78
N LEU A 77 7.12 7.84 2.04
CA LEU A 77 5.80 7.21 1.95
C LEU A 77 5.63 6.11 3.00
N VAL A 78 4.38 5.82 3.36
CA VAL A 78 4.04 4.71 4.26
C VAL A 78 3.31 3.61 3.49
N LEU A 79 3.81 2.38 3.58
CA LEU A 79 3.11 1.20 3.08
C LEU A 79 2.64 0.35 4.26
N ILE A 80 1.35 0.04 4.30
CA ILE A 80 0.75 -0.87 5.27
C ILE A 80 0.55 -2.22 4.60
N ASP A 81 1.30 -3.23 5.05
CA ASP A 81 1.09 -4.63 4.69
C ASP A 81 0.24 -5.30 5.78
N VAL A 82 -1.03 -5.57 5.46
CA VAL A 82 -1.91 -6.33 6.35
C VAL A 82 -1.74 -7.81 6.04
N GLN A 83 -0.82 -8.45 6.75
CA GLN A 83 -0.40 -9.82 6.46
C GLN A 83 -1.54 -10.84 6.58
N ARG A 84 -1.65 -11.65 5.52
CA ARG A 84 -2.57 -12.79 5.42
C ARG A 84 -1.78 -14.00 4.96
N ALA A 85 -2.29 -15.19 5.24
CA ALA A 85 -1.66 -16.45 4.86
C ALA A 85 -1.43 -16.52 3.35
N GLY A 86 -0.16 -16.43 2.93
CA GLY A 86 0.34 -16.67 1.57
C GLY A 86 0.98 -18.06 1.42
N ALA A 87 1.77 -18.36 0.38
CA ALA A 87 2.21 -17.55 -0.76
C ALA A 87 1.18 -17.46 -1.90
N SER A 88 1.35 -16.52 -2.84
CA SER A 88 0.35 -16.23 -3.88
C SER A 88 -1.02 -15.90 -3.26
N THR A 89 -2.13 -16.38 -3.81
CA THR A 89 -3.47 -16.12 -3.27
C THR A 89 -3.58 -16.54 -1.79
N GLY A 90 -2.99 -17.69 -1.45
CA GLY A 90 -3.01 -18.26 -0.11
C GLY A 90 -4.43 -18.44 0.45
N LEU A 91 -4.64 -18.02 1.70
CA LEU A 91 -5.94 -18.03 2.39
C LEU A 91 -6.30 -16.59 2.79
N PRO A 92 -7.06 -15.85 1.94
CA PRO A 92 -7.29 -14.41 2.12
C PRO A 92 -7.88 -13.98 3.47
N THR A 93 -8.59 -14.88 4.15
CA THR A 93 -9.28 -14.64 5.42
C THR A 93 -8.55 -15.21 6.65
N LYS A 94 -7.37 -15.80 6.46
CA LYS A 94 -6.53 -16.31 7.56
C LYS A 94 -5.30 -15.44 7.72
N THR A 95 -4.94 -15.16 8.96
CA THR A 95 -3.73 -14.39 9.28
C THR A 95 -2.48 -15.27 9.20
N SER A 96 -1.36 -14.68 8.79
CA SER A 96 0.00 -15.23 8.94
C SER A 96 0.96 -14.08 9.26
N GLN A 97 2.22 -14.44 9.51
CA GLN A 97 3.33 -13.50 9.72
C GLN A 97 4.51 -13.83 8.78
N SER A 98 4.21 -14.22 7.54
CA SER A 98 5.17 -14.80 6.60
C SER A 98 6.00 -13.76 5.84
N ASP A 99 5.59 -12.50 5.85
CA ASP A 99 6.05 -11.53 4.85
C ASP A 99 7.22 -10.67 5.38
N LEU A 100 7.70 -10.96 6.60
CA LEU A 100 8.76 -10.22 7.29
C LEU A 100 10.04 -10.07 6.46
N ARG A 101 10.49 -11.15 5.80
CA ARG A 101 11.74 -11.11 5.02
C ARG A 101 11.62 -10.21 3.80
N GLN A 102 10.45 -10.18 3.18
CA GLN A 102 10.17 -9.30 2.04
C GLN A 102 10.02 -7.85 2.51
N ALA A 103 9.40 -7.60 3.66
CA ALA A 103 9.31 -6.24 4.21
C ALA A 103 10.69 -5.60 4.52
N LEU A 104 11.72 -6.42 4.77
CA LEU A 104 13.08 -5.98 5.10
C LEU A 104 14.06 -5.95 3.91
N SER A 105 13.62 -6.27 2.69
CA SER A 105 14.51 -6.43 1.54
C SER A 105 14.75 -5.15 0.71
N TRP A 106 14.32 -3.99 1.20
CA TRP A 106 14.41 -2.69 0.50
C TRP A 106 15.46 -1.78 1.13
#